data_AF-A0A1E3YJC9-F1
#
_entry.id   AF-A0A1E3YJC9-F1
#
_cell.length_a   1.000
_cell.length_b   1.000
_cell.length_c   1.000
_cell.angle_alpha   90.00
_cell.angle_beta   90.00
_cell.angle_gamma   90.00
#
_symmetry.space_group_name_H-M   'P 1'
#
loop_
_entity.id
_entity.type
_entity.pdbx_description
1 polymer ?
#
loop_
_entity_poly.entity_id
_entity_poly.type
_entity_poly.pdbx_seq_one_letter_code
_entity_poly.pdbx_strand_id
1 'polypeptide(L)'
;MKSADDPFYRELGQRVRGFRAKCGLTQDSLGKMLNPQVTRAAIANVENGKQRVLAHTVAQLAQVLDVEVGLLLPIPDQAEPDVKPKALEQELMKKLDVSAAALKRLSTHFRVEP
;
A
#
# COMPACT_ATOMS: atom_id res chain seq x y z
N MET A 1 -0.77 20.06 15.79
CA MET A 1 -1.70 19.59 14.73
C MET A 1 -0.96 19.69 13.41
N LYS A 2 -0.46 18.57 12.84
CA LYS A 2 0.42 18.62 11.65
C LYS A 2 -0.34 19.21 10.45
N SER A 3 0.28 20.24 9.88
CA SER A 3 -0.18 21.28 8.94
C SER A 3 -0.69 20.75 7.60
N ALA A 4 -1.25 21.66 6.81
CA ALA A 4 -1.96 21.47 5.53
C ALA A 4 -1.21 20.76 4.38
N ASP A 5 0.03 20.30 4.58
CA ASP A 5 0.85 19.63 3.58
C ASP A 5 1.51 18.39 4.20
N ASP A 6 0.75 17.30 4.30
CA ASP A 6 1.28 15.99 4.65
C ASP A 6 1.56 15.23 3.33
N PRO A 7 2.84 15.00 2.96
CA PRO A 7 3.20 14.36 1.70
C PRO A 7 2.52 13.01 1.50
N PHE A 8 2.27 12.28 2.59
CA PHE A 8 1.55 11.02 2.56
C PHE A 8 0.14 11.19 1.98
N TYR A 9 -0.65 12.12 2.51
CA TYR A 9 -2.02 12.31 2.04
C TYR A 9 -2.09 12.92 0.64
N ARG A 10 -1.10 13.73 0.25
CA ARG A 10 -0.99 14.24 -1.11
C ARG A 10 -0.77 13.12 -2.12
N GLU A 11 0.16 12.21 -1.85
CA GLU A 11 0.45 11.10 -2.74
C GLU A 11 -0.70 10.07 -2.77
N LEU A 12 -1.28 9.74 -1.62
CA LEU A 12 -2.50 8.93 -1.53
C LEU A 12 -3.61 9.54 -2.39
N GLY A 13 -3.87 10.84 -2.24
CA GLY A 13 -4.89 11.57 -2.99
C GLY A 13 -4.66 11.54 -4.50
N GLN A 14 -3.40 11.69 -4.93
CA GLN A 14 -3.01 11.58 -6.33
C GLN A 14 -3.24 10.18 -6.90
N ARG A 15 -2.90 9.13 -6.15
CA ARG A 15 -3.14 7.73 -6.54
C ARG A 15 -4.64 7.45 -6.68
N VAL A 16 -5.45 7.85 -5.70
CA VAL A 16 -6.93 7.74 -5.74
C VAL A 16 -7.49 8.45 -6.97
N ARG A 17 -7.07 9.70 -7.23
CA ARG A 17 -7.48 10.45 -8.42
C ARG A 17 -7.11 9.74 -9.71
N GLY A 18 -5.91 9.19 -9.78
CA GLY A 18 -5.41 8.45 -10.94
C GLY A 18 -6.26 7.24 -11.26
N PHE A 19 -6.53 6.38 -10.26
CA PHE A 19 -7.39 5.21 -10.44
C PHE A 19 -8.84 5.58 -10.71
N ARG A 20 -9.40 6.57 -10.01
CA ARG A 20 -10.76 7.08 -10.30
C ARG A 20 -10.90 7.50 -11.76
N ALA A 21 -9.93 8.25 -12.30
CA ALA A 21 -9.96 8.69 -13.68
C ALA A 21 -9.85 7.52 -14.67
N LYS A 22 -9.04 6.50 -14.38
CA LYS A 22 -8.94 5.27 -15.18
C LYS A 22 -10.26 4.49 -15.22
N CYS A 23 -11.02 4.49 -14.12
CA CYS A 23 -12.35 3.90 -14.06
C CYS A 23 -13.45 4.76 -14.71
N GLY A 24 -13.12 5.95 -15.25
CA GLY A 24 -14.11 6.86 -15.86
C GLY A 24 -15.07 7.51 -14.85
N LEU A 25 -14.78 7.45 -13.55
CA LEU A 25 -15.67 7.95 -12.50
C LEU A 25 -15.47 9.44 -12.26
N THR A 26 -16.55 10.16 -11.96
CA THR A 26 -16.49 11.52 -11.41
C THR A 26 -16.23 11.49 -9.90
N GLN A 27 -15.80 12.61 -9.31
CA GLN A 27 -15.67 12.71 -7.84
C GLN A 27 -17.00 12.50 -7.11
N ASP A 28 -18.09 12.97 -7.71
CA ASP A 28 -19.44 12.81 -7.16
C ASP A 28 -19.90 11.35 -7.19
N SER A 29 -19.70 10.66 -8.33
CA SER A 29 -20.04 9.25 -8.46
C SER A 29 -19.21 8.37 -7.52
N LEU A 30 -17.90 8.65 -7.38
CA LEU A 30 -17.05 7.94 -6.40
C LEU A 30 -17.59 8.14 -4.98
N GLY A 31 -17.94 9.37 -4.61
CA GLY A 31 -18.47 9.67 -3.27
C GLY A 31 -19.77 8.95 -2.96
N LYS A 32 -20.65 8.78 -3.95
CA LYS A 32 -21.92 8.03 -3.84
C LYS A 32 -21.74 6.52 -3.73
N MET A 33 -20.61 5.98 -4.19
CA MET A 33 -20.30 4.55 -4.11
C MET A 33 -19.71 4.14 -2.76
N LEU A 34 -19.29 5.10 -1.93
CA LEU A 34 -18.80 4.84 -0.57
C LEU A 34 -19.95 4.67 0.43
N ASN A 35 -19.66 3.99 1.55
CA ASN A 35 -20.63 3.78 2.62
C ASN A 35 -20.03 4.12 4.01
N PRO A 36 -20.45 5.22 4.67
CA PRO A 36 -21.48 6.15 4.22
C PRO A 36 -21.05 6.95 2.98
N GLN A 37 -22.04 7.42 2.22
CA GLN A 37 -21.77 8.28 1.07
C GLN A 37 -21.09 9.57 1.52
N VAL A 38 -20.20 10.07 0.67
CA VAL A 38 -19.50 11.33 0.91
C VAL A 38 -19.73 12.30 -0.24
N THR A 39 -19.58 13.59 0.04
CA THR A 39 -19.80 14.64 -0.96
C THR A 39 -18.66 14.67 -1.98
N ARG A 40 -18.96 15.19 -3.19
CA ARG A 40 -17.94 15.56 -4.19
C ARG A 40 -16.80 16.37 -3.57
N ALA A 41 -17.11 17.32 -2.67
CA ALA A 41 -16.12 18.18 -2.03
C ALA A 41 -15.19 17.41 -1.10
N ALA A 42 -15.71 16.42 -0.36
CA ALA A 42 -14.89 15.53 0.46
C ALA A 42 -13.92 14.71 -0.40
N ILE A 43 -14.40 14.12 -1.50
CA ILE A 43 -13.52 13.41 -2.45
C ILE A 43 -12.46 14.35 -3.02
N ALA A 44 -12.82 15.58 -3.41
CA ALA A 44 -11.86 16.57 -3.89
C ALA A 44 -10.81 16.93 -2.83
N ASN A 45 -11.18 17.02 -1.54
CA ASN A 45 -10.22 17.28 -0.47
C ASN A 45 -9.30 16.08 -0.23
N VAL A 46 -9.80 14.85 -0.34
CA VAL A 46 -8.99 13.63 -0.28
C VAL A 46 -7.99 13.60 -1.44
N GLU A 47 -8.46 13.81 -2.67
CA GLU A 47 -7.60 13.79 -3.87
C GLU A 47 -6.50 14.85 -3.87
N ASN A 48 -6.73 15.97 -3.18
CA ASN A 48 -5.75 17.04 -3.02
C ASN A 48 -4.90 16.89 -1.74
N GLY A 49 -5.09 15.83 -0.95
CA GLY A 49 -4.38 15.61 0.31
C GLY A 49 -4.75 16.56 1.45
N LYS A 50 -5.83 17.34 1.29
CA LYS A 50 -6.31 18.32 2.27
C LYS A 50 -7.12 17.69 3.41
N GLN A 51 -7.57 16.45 3.23
CA GLN A 51 -8.37 15.72 4.21
C GLN A 51 -7.75 14.36 4.52
N ARG A 52 -7.60 14.05 5.81
CA ARG A 52 -7.22 12.72 6.27
C ARG A 52 -8.36 11.74 6.03
N VAL A 53 -8.00 10.52 5.66
CA VAL A 53 -8.93 9.41 5.39
C VAL A 53 -8.78 8.32 6.43
N LEU A 54 -9.89 7.73 6.83
CA LEU A 54 -9.92 6.60 7.75
C LEU A 54 -9.54 5.32 7.00
N ALA A 55 -8.91 4.37 7.69
CA ALA A 55 -8.42 3.12 7.08
C ALA A 55 -9.53 2.34 6.35
N HIS A 56 -10.72 2.24 6.94
CA HIS A 56 -11.86 1.56 6.31
C HIS A 56 -12.30 2.26 5.01
N THR A 57 -12.20 3.60 4.93
CA THR A 57 -12.51 4.36 3.73
C THR A 57 -11.49 4.08 2.63
N VAL A 58 -10.21 3.90 2.98
CA VAL A 58 -9.17 3.50 2.01
C VAL A 58 -9.45 2.12 1.44
N ALA A 59 -9.87 1.17 2.29
CA ALA A 59 -10.28 -0.16 1.84
C ALA A 59 -11.51 -0.12 0.91
N GLN A 60 -12.51 0.71 1.22
CA GLN A 60 -13.66 0.91 0.34
C GLN A 60 -13.28 1.57 -0.99
N LEU A 61 -12.40 2.57 -0.97
CA LEU A 61 -11.89 3.18 -2.20
C LEU A 61 -11.20 2.14 -3.08
N ALA A 62 -10.36 1.27 -2.50
CA ALA A 62 -9.70 0.18 -3.23
C ALA A 62 -10.72 -0.77 -3.87
N GLN A 63 -11.76 -1.16 -3.12
CA GLN A 63 -12.83 -2.01 -3.62
C GLN A 63 -13.63 -1.35 -4.75
N VAL A 64 -14.02 -0.08 -4.61
CA VAL A 64 -14.80 0.66 -5.61
C VAL A 64 -13.99 0.92 -6.89
N LEU A 65 -12.68 1.14 -6.74
CA LEU A 65 -11.77 1.39 -7.84
C LEU A 65 -11.20 0.10 -8.46
N ASP A 66 -11.58 -1.06 -7.95
CA ASP A 66 -11.12 -2.39 -8.38
C ASP A 66 -9.59 -2.51 -8.42
N VAL A 67 -8.95 -2.12 -7.30
CA VAL A 67 -7.48 -2.18 -7.13
C VAL A 67 -7.10 -2.77 -5.79
N GLU A 68 -5.89 -3.33 -5.72
CA GLU A 68 -5.28 -3.69 -4.45
C GLU A 68 -5.06 -2.44 -3.58
N VAL A 69 -5.40 -2.54 -2.28
CA VAL A 69 -5.30 -1.42 -1.34
C VAL A 69 -3.87 -0.84 -1.25
N GLY A 70 -2.84 -1.68 -1.39
CA GLY A 70 -1.44 -1.25 -1.37
C GLY A 70 -1.10 -0.26 -2.48
N LEU A 71 -1.76 -0.33 -3.63
CA LEU A 71 -1.55 0.59 -4.75
C LEU A 71 -2.04 2.01 -4.46
N LEU A 72 -3.01 2.16 -3.55
CA LEU A 72 -3.49 3.48 -3.11
C LEU A 72 -2.57 4.12 -2.07
N LEU A 73 -1.82 3.31 -1.32
CA LEU A 73 -1.01 3.77 -0.21
C LEU A 73 0.39 4.19 -0.67
N PRO A 74 0.90 5.36 -0.23
CA PRO A 74 2.27 5.78 -0.48
C PRO A 74 3.22 5.03 0.44
N ILE A 75 3.29 3.71 0.24
CA ILE A 75 4.24 2.83 0.87
C ILE A 75 5.57 3.18 0.20
N PRO A 76 6.56 3.71 0.94
CA PRO A 76 7.91 3.82 0.40
C PRO A 76 8.27 2.45 -0.12
N ASP A 77 8.82 2.40 -1.34
CA ASP A 77 9.30 1.15 -1.92
C ASP A 77 10.00 0.41 -0.80
N GLN A 78 9.48 -0.78 -0.45
CA GLN A 78 10.20 -1.66 0.45
C GLN A 78 11.39 -2.04 -0.39
N ALA A 79 12.42 -1.18 -0.39
CA ALA A 79 13.71 -1.49 -0.96
C ALA A 79 13.96 -2.88 -0.41
N GLU A 80 14.00 -3.87 -1.31
CA GLU A 80 14.42 -5.21 -0.91
C GLU A 80 15.63 -4.95 -0.03
N PRO A 81 15.57 -5.36 1.25
CA PRO A 81 16.63 -4.98 2.16
C PRO A 81 17.91 -5.42 1.46
N ASP A 82 18.91 -4.52 1.33
CA ASP A 82 20.18 -4.76 0.64
C ASP A 82 20.97 -5.82 1.42
N VAL A 83 20.41 -7.01 1.40
CA VAL A 83 20.80 -8.20 2.11
C VAL A 83 21.47 -8.99 1.04
N LYS A 84 22.79 -8.82 0.98
CA LYS A 84 23.62 -9.71 0.18
C LYS A 84 23.30 -11.13 0.64
N PRO A 85 22.71 -12.00 -0.23
CA PRO A 85 22.14 -13.28 0.20
C PRO A 85 23.15 -14.13 0.98
N LYS A 86 24.43 -14.06 0.58
CA LYS A 86 25.53 -14.75 1.24
C LYS A 86 25.79 -14.30 2.68
N ALA A 87 25.65 -13.00 2.98
CA ALA A 87 25.88 -12.48 4.33
C ALA A 87 24.76 -12.93 5.28
N LEU A 88 23.51 -12.95 4.80
CA LEU A 88 22.38 -13.49 5.56
C LEU A 88 22.51 -14.99 5.77
N GLU A 89 22.86 -15.76 4.74
CA GLU A 89 23.08 -17.20 4.85
C GLU A 89 24.13 -17.53 5.93
N GLN A 90 25.25 -16.81 5.94
CA GLN A 90 26.31 -16.99 6.94
C GLN A 90 25.82 -16.69 8.38
N GLU A 91 25.09 -15.59 8.55
CA GLU A 91 24.57 -15.20 9.87
C GLU A 91 23.51 -16.20 10.37
N LEU A 92 22.66 -16.72 9.47
CA LEU A 92 21.67 -17.75 9.79
C LEU A 92 22.33 -19.08 10.15
N MET A 93 23.35 -19.52 9.40
CA MET A 93 24.13 -20.72 9.73
C MET A 93 24.72 -20.62 11.13
N LYS A 94 25.29 -19.46 11.46
CA LYS A 94 25.92 -19.20 12.76
C LYS A 94 24.92 -19.18 13.91
N LYS A 95 23.77 -18.52 13.74
CA LYS A 95 22.78 -18.35 14.83
C LYS A 95 21.90 -19.58 15.06
N LEU A 96 21.60 -20.31 13.99
CA LEU A 96 20.75 -21.51 14.06
C LEU A 96 21.57 -22.80 14.24
N ASP A 97 22.89 -22.72 14.16
CA ASP A 97 23.82 -23.86 14.19
C ASP A 97 23.43 -24.96 13.18
N VAL A 98 23.21 -24.53 11.93
CA VAL A 98 22.74 -25.39 10.85
C VAL A 98 23.67 -25.36 9.64
N SER A 99 23.74 -26.50 8.95
CA SER A 99 24.50 -26.61 7.70
C SER A 99 23.80 -25.89 6.53
N ALA A 100 24.57 -25.52 5.52
CA ALA A 100 24.05 -24.91 4.28
C ALA A 100 23.01 -25.81 3.58
N ALA A 101 23.17 -27.15 3.68
CA ALA A 101 22.20 -28.10 3.14
C ALA A 101 20.85 -28.07 3.87
N ALA A 102 20.87 -27.88 5.20
CA ALA A 102 19.66 -27.74 6.00
C ALA A 102 18.92 -26.43 5.70
N LEU A 103 19.65 -25.32 5.57
CA LEU A 103 19.08 -24.02 5.15
C LEU A 103 18.45 -24.08 3.77
N LYS A 104 19.12 -24.74 2.80
CA LYS A 104 18.57 -24.91 1.46
C LYS A 104 17.24 -25.68 1.48
N ARG A 105 17.16 -26.75 2.29
CA ARG A 105 15.91 -27.52 2.49
C ARG A 105 14.79 -26.66 3.07
N LEU A 106 15.09 -25.85 4.10
CA LEU A 106 14.14 -24.91 4.71
C LEU A 106 13.65 -23.89 3.69
N SER A 107 14.55 -23.24 2.95
CA SER A 107 14.18 -22.24 1.92
C SER A 107 13.30 -22.80 0.81
N THR A 108 13.45 -24.09 0.49
CA THR A 108 12.64 -24.77 -0.52
C THR A 108 11.24 -25.09 0.01
N HIS A 109 11.10 -25.28 1.33
CA HIS A 109 9.82 -25.60 1.98
C HIS A 109 8.99 -24.37 2.33
N PHE A 110 9.63 -23.22 2.57
CA PHE A 110 8.98 -21.95 2.91
C PHE A 110 8.78 -21.00 1.72
N ARG A 111 8.84 -21.49 0.47
CA ARG A 111 8.38 -20.68 -0.67
C ARG A 111 6.89 -20.42 -0.50
N VAL A 112 6.55 -19.22 -0.04
CA VAL A 112 5.20 -18.68 -0.15
C VAL A 112 5.00 -18.41 -1.64
N GLU A 113 4.13 -19.18 -2.29
CA GLU A 113 3.72 -18.87 -3.65
C GLU A 113 2.98 -17.53 -3.67
N PRO A 114 3.13 -16.74 -4.76
CA PRO A 114 2.56 -15.39 -4.86
C PRO A 114 1.03 -15.38 -4.76
#